data_AF-A0A1Z9QIN4-F1
#
_entry.id   AF-A0A1Z9QIN4-F1
#
_cell.length_a   1.000
_cell.length_b   1.000
_cell.length_c   1.000
_cell.angle_alpha   90.00
_cell.angle_beta   90.00
_cell.angle_gamma   90.00
#
_symmetry.space_group_name_H-M   'P 1'
#
loop_
_entity.id
_entity.type
_entity.pdbx_description
1 polymer ?
#
loop_
_entity_poly.entity_id
_entity_poly.type
_entity_poly.pdbx_seq_one_letter_code
_entity_poly.pdbx_strand_id
1 'polypeptide(L)' 'MWVDYTIDSIPGGKGFKVKGDWEGEVMGKQSDGTNKDHWLYKPGDRFIVNEAGWLIRCNPEDIEKDGTN' A
#
# COMPACT_ATOMS: atom_id res chain seq x y z
N MET A 1 4.62 -11.30 -5.27
CA MET A 1 4.69 -11.57 -3.83
C MET A 1 5.80 -10.70 -3.26
N TRP A 2 5.53 -9.94 -2.21
CA TRP A 2 6.56 -9.19 -1.47
C TRP A 2 7.06 -10.10 -0.35
N VAL A 3 8.37 -10.10 -0.09
CA VAL A 3 9.02 -10.91 0.96
C VAL A 3 9.90 -10.01 1.83
N ASP A 4 10.25 -10.48 3.03
CA ASP A 4 11.21 -9.84 3.95
C ASP A 4 10.87 -8.40 4.42
N TYR A 5 9.59 -8.10 4.63
CA TYR A 5 9.14 -6.81 5.15
C TYR A 5 8.88 -6.83 6.66
N THR A 6 9.02 -5.67 7.29
CA THR A 6 8.64 -5.45 8.70
C THR A 6 7.31 -4.69 8.78
N ILE A 7 6.45 -5.05 9.73
CA ILE A 7 5.22 -4.31 10.05
C ILE A 7 5.39 -3.60 11.39
N ASP A 8 5.29 -2.27 11.38
CA ASP A 8 5.16 -1.47 12.59
C ASP A 8 3.69 -1.19 12.86
N SER A 9 3.25 -1.31 14.11
CA SER A 9 1.92 -0.89 14.54
C SER A 9 1.99 0.44 15.29
N ILE A 10 0.98 1.30 15.11
CA ILE A 10 0.87 2.52 15.90
C ILE A 10 0.64 2.14 17.38
N PRO A 11 1.37 2.75 18.35
CA PRO A 11 1.08 2.56 19.77
C PRO A 11 -0.37 2.93 20.11
N GLY A 12 -1.12 2.04 20.75
CA GLY A 12 -2.56 2.25 20.98
C GLY A 12 -3.46 1.92 19.78
N GLY A 13 -2.89 1.35 18.71
CA GLY A 13 -3.59 0.79 17.57
C GLY A 13 -4.03 1.82 16.53
N LYS A 14 -5.01 1.43 15.71
CA LYS A 14 -5.62 2.21 14.61
C LYS A 14 -4.80 2.36 13.33
N GLY A 15 -3.65 1.70 13.21
CA GLY A 15 -2.92 1.65 11.95
C GLY A 15 -1.64 0.84 12.04
N PHE A 16 -1.11 0.48 10.87
CA PHE A 16 0.18 -0.16 10.69
C PHE A 16 0.93 0.46 9.51
N LYS A 17 2.24 0.29 9.48
CA LYS A 17 3.14 0.69 8.40
C LYS A 17 3.96 -0.52 7.97
N VAL A 18 4.02 -0.79 6.67
CA VAL A 18 4.94 -1.80 6.12
C VAL A 18 6.25 -1.10 5.76
N LYS A 19 7.37 -1.72 6.11
CA LYS A 19 8.72 -1.25 5.77
C LYS A 19 9.44 -2.32 4.98
N GLY A 20 10.04 -1.90 3.88
CA GLY A 20 11.05 -2.69 3.17
C GLY A 20 12.46 -2.34 3.67
N ASP A 21 13.45 -2.64 2.84
CA ASP A 21 14.87 -2.46 3.10
C ASP A 21 15.29 -0.98 3.09
N TRP A 22 14.58 -0.15 2.32
CA TRP A 22 14.84 1.30 2.27
C TRP A 22 13.56 2.16 2.36
N GLU A 23 13.77 3.46 2.60
CA GLU A 23 12.68 4.41 2.74
C GLU A 23 11.86 4.53 1.44
N GLY A 24 10.56 4.27 1.54
CA GLY A 24 9.64 4.37 0.41
C GLY A 24 9.63 3.16 -0.53
N GLU A 25 10.39 2.10 -0.23
CA GLU A 25 10.46 0.91 -1.09
C GLU A 25 9.07 0.37 -1.49
N VAL A 26 8.23 0.14 -0.48
CA VAL A 26 6.87 -0.39 -0.64
C VAL A 26 5.88 0.67 -1.12
N MET A 27 6.33 1.93 -1.18
CA MET A 27 5.56 3.10 -1.62
C MET A 27 5.97 3.60 -3.01
N GLY A 28 6.63 2.74 -3.80
CA GLY A 28 6.94 3.01 -5.20
C GLY A 28 8.23 3.79 -5.39
N LYS A 29 9.16 3.75 -4.44
CA LYS A 29 10.50 4.33 -4.59
C LYS A 29 11.56 3.26 -4.77
N GLN A 30 12.47 3.48 -5.72
CA GLN A 30 13.72 2.74 -5.82
C GLN A 30 14.75 3.29 -4.83
N SER A 31 15.80 2.52 -4.57
CA SER A 31 16.87 2.91 -3.64
C SER A 31 17.64 4.15 -4.10
N ASP A 32 17.62 4.45 -5.41
CA ASP A 32 18.20 5.65 -6.02
C ASP A 32 17.23 6.86 -6.01
N GLY A 33 16.03 6.71 -5.44
CA GLY A 33 15.00 7.75 -5.34
C GLY A 33 14.08 7.86 -6.55
N THR A 34 14.32 7.13 -7.64
CA THR A 34 13.43 7.06 -8.80
C THR A 34 12.13 6.31 -8.46
N ASN A 35 11.13 6.40 -9.33
CA ASN A 35 9.82 5.76 -9.09
C ASN A 35 9.78 4.32 -9.64
N LYS A 36 9.06 3.44 -8.95
CA LYS A 36 8.66 2.11 -9.43
C LYS A 36 7.28 2.17 -10.09
N ASP A 37 7.04 1.26 -11.02
CA ASP A 37 5.72 1.07 -11.65
C ASP A 37 4.71 0.35 -10.75
N HIS A 38 5.20 -0.35 -9.71
CA HIS A 38 4.37 -1.11 -8.77
C HIS A 38 4.74 -0.81 -7.31
N TRP A 39 3.73 -0.73 -6.45
CA TRP A 39 3.86 -0.46 -5.02
C TRP A 39 2.72 -1.11 -4.22
N LEU A 40 2.89 -1.24 -2.90
CA LEU A 40 1.85 -1.77 -2.00
C LEU A 40 0.82 -0.69 -1.63
N TYR A 41 1.30 0.50 -1.26
CA TYR A 41 0.45 1.65 -0.95
C TYR A 41 1.24 2.95 -1.13
N LYS A 42 0.57 4.08 -1.35
CA LYS A 42 1.19 5.42 -1.37
C LYS A 42 0.47 6.37 -0.40
N PRO A 43 1.07 7.51 -0.03
CA PRO A 43 0.37 8.52 0.77
C PRO A 43 -0.97 8.93 0.15
N GLY A 44 -2.02 8.92 0.98
CA GLY A 44 -3.38 9.24 0.57
C GLY A 44 -4.22 8.04 0.12
N ASP A 45 -3.63 6.86 -0.10
CA ASP A 45 -4.40 5.64 -0.39
C ASP A 45 -5.31 5.28 0.80
N ARG A 46 -6.53 4.84 0.47
CA ARG A 46 -7.55 4.35 1.40
C ARG A 46 -7.80 2.88 1.10
N PHE A 47 -7.90 2.09 2.15
CA PHE A 47 -8.15 0.65 2.07
C PHE A 47 -9.31 0.25 2.97
N ILE A 48 -10.08 -0.72 2.49
CA ILE A 48 -11.08 -1.45 3.28
C ILE A 48 -10.63 -2.90 3.36
N VAL A 49 -10.69 -3.48 4.55
CA VAL A 49 -10.45 -4.92 4.73
C VAL A 49 -11.76 -5.64 4.41
N ASN A 50 -11.74 -6.54 3.42
CA ASN A 50 -12.90 -7.37 3.11
C ASN A 50 -12.98 -8.62 4.01
N GLU A 51 -14.06 -9.39 3.91
CA GLU A 51 -14.28 -10.59 4.74
C GLU A 51 -13.22 -11.68 4.56
N ALA A 52 -12.54 -11.70 3.42
CA ALA A 52 -11.43 -12.62 3.14
C ALA A 52 -10.08 -12.11 3.71
N GLY A 53 -10.07 -10.98 4.40
CA GLY A 53 -8.88 -10.39 5.01
C GLY A 53 -8.00 -9.59 4.04
N TRP A 54 -8.46 -9.33 2.82
CA TRP A 54 -7.71 -8.52 1.85
C TRP A 54 -7.93 -7.04 2.09
N LEU A 55 -6.84 -6.27 2.04
CA LEU A 55 -6.85 -4.81 1.95
C LEU A 55 -7.15 -4.42 0.51
N ILE A 56 -8.39 -4.01 0.22
CA ILE A 56 -8.81 -3.56 -1.09
C ILE A 56 -8.66 -2.04 -1.16
N ARG A 57 -7.88 -1.56 -2.14
CA ARG A 57 -7.76 -0.11 -2.37
C ARG A 57 -9.09 0.43 -2.86
N CYS A 58 -9.52 1.54 -2.28
CA CYS A 58 -10.84 2.14 -2.55
C CYS A 58 -10.71 3.65 -2.78
N ASN A 59 -9.72 4.05 -3.57
CA ASN A 59 -9.58 5.46 -3.91
C ASN A 59 -10.59 5.84 -5.02
N PRO A 60 -10.96 7.12 -5.15
CA PRO A 60 -11.85 7.57 -6.22
C PRO A 60 -11.40 7.16 -7.63
N GLU A 61 -10.09 7.16 -7.91
CA GLU A 61 -9.53 6.75 -9.20
C GLU A 61 -9.67 5.26 -9.54
N ASP A 62 -10.00 4.41 -8.56
CA ASP A 62 -10.25 2.98 -8.77
C ASP A 62 -11.70 2.75 -9.23
N ILE A 63 -12.64 3.55 -8.74
CA ILE A 63 -14.08 3.43 -9.04
C ILE A 63 -14.36 3.74 -10.52
N GLU A 64 -13.63 4.67 -11.13
CA GLU A 64 -13.81 5.04 -12.54
C GLU A 64 -13.38 3.95 -13.53
N LYS A 65 -12.56 2.99 -13.09
CA LYS A 65 -12.03 1.92 -13.96
C LYS A 65 -12.90 0.67 -14.04
N ASP A 66 -13.79 0.48 -13.07
CA ASP A 66 -14.67 -0.69 -13.00
C ASP A 66 -16.05 -0.45 -13.65
N GLY A 67 -16.29 0.75 -14.20
CA GLY A 67 -17.56 1.18 -14.80
C GLY A 67 -17.70 0.98 -16.32
N THR A 68 -16.77 0.31 -16.99
CA THR A 68 -16.88 -0.05 -18.41
C THR A 68 -16.70 -1.55 -18.61
N ASN A 69 -17.82 -2.28 -18.62
CA ASN A 69 -18.03 -3.50 -19.40
C ASN A 69 -19.53 -3.74 -19.58
#